data_AF-A0A7Y7N2B6-F1
#
_entry.id   AF-A0A7Y7N2B6-F1
#
_cell.length_a   1.000
_cell.length_b   1.000
_cell.length_c   1.000
_cell.angle_alpha   90.00
_cell.angle_beta   90.00
_cell.angle_gamma   90.00
#
_symmetry.space_group_name_H-M   'P 1'
#
loop_
_entity.id
_entity.type
_entity.pdbx_description
1 polymer ?
#
loop_
_entity_poly.entity_id
_entity_poly.type
_entity_poly.pdbx_seq_one_letter_code
_entity_poly.pdbx_strand_id
1 'polypeptide(L)'
;MKVKILIPSQYIELTGEVQNCLLVAKRQGLATDAVELGVSPTRYFSIVDAQQALSIGFAHDVDSLAECQLAQLNHVVDYSNSVALTDVCTALTQASNTVYIGVSDDSAVLDIWSHLDANRVIKSDTTAHQELDSRGHFAWLLTLLALEFPLEDALVLARAASNVSRGTWPAHYRDFPIPILEDERLNISVGWANQGISLSFPELTKNSLGLYPVVDDVEWIERLLKLGINTVQLRIKNPQQADLEQQVARSIELGREHNAQVFINDYWQLALKHGAFGVHLGQEDIEESNLSQLSQAGIKIGLSTHGYYELLRIVQINPSYIALGHIFPTTTKQMPSKPQGLVRLSLYQQLIDTIPYTEELTGYPTVAIGGIDQSTAAQVWGCGVSSLAVVRAITLAEDPQKVIEFFDNLMAPNSSMTSKEVMREPSYVE
;
A
#
# COMPACT_ATOMS: atom_id res chain seq x y z
N MET A 1 -8.63 -21.17 1.58
CA MET A 1 -8.50 -22.14 2.70
C MET A 1 -9.38 -21.66 3.84
N LYS A 2 -9.91 -22.54 4.69
CA LYS A 2 -10.72 -22.10 5.83
C LYS A 2 -9.83 -21.46 6.89
N VAL A 3 -10.24 -20.31 7.40
CA VAL A 3 -9.61 -19.57 8.51
C VAL A 3 -10.58 -19.59 9.68
N LYS A 4 -10.11 -19.82 10.90
CA LYS A 4 -10.92 -19.79 12.12
C LYS A 4 -10.47 -18.67 13.02
N ILE A 5 -11.39 -17.78 13.39
CA ILE A 5 -11.18 -16.81 14.48
C ILE A 5 -11.77 -17.43 15.74
N LEU A 6 -10.90 -17.76 16.70
CA LEU A 6 -11.24 -18.34 17.99
C LEU A 6 -11.24 -17.23 19.04
N ILE A 7 -12.43 -16.95 19.57
CA ILE A 7 -12.68 -15.88 20.54
C ILE A 7 -12.75 -16.49 21.96
N PRO A 8 -11.97 -15.98 22.93
CA PRO A 8 -12.08 -16.37 24.33
C PRO A 8 -13.51 -16.27 24.85
N SER A 9 -13.95 -17.26 25.64
CA SER A 9 -15.30 -17.27 26.23
C SER A 9 -15.65 -16.00 27.03
N GLN A 10 -14.66 -15.36 27.65
CA GLN A 10 -14.82 -14.09 28.39
C GLN A 10 -15.08 -12.86 27.50
N TYR A 11 -14.85 -12.98 26.18
CA TYR A 11 -15.06 -11.94 25.18
C TYR A 11 -16.07 -12.37 24.11
N ILE A 12 -17.00 -13.27 24.46
CA ILE A 12 -17.95 -13.86 23.51
C ILE A 12 -18.79 -12.82 22.76
N GLU A 13 -19.03 -11.66 23.38
CA GLU A 13 -19.73 -10.52 22.80
C GLU A 13 -19.04 -9.93 21.56
N LEU A 14 -17.71 -10.06 21.43
CA LEU A 14 -16.98 -9.65 20.22
C LEU A 14 -17.40 -10.43 18.98
N THR A 15 -18.00 -11.62 19.14
CA THR A 15 -18.47 -12.43 18.01
C THR A 15 -19.40 -11.63 17.10
N GLY A 16 -20.34 -10.87 17.68
CA GLY A 16 -21.30 -10.07 16.90
C GLY A 16 -20.63 -8.92 16.14
N GLU A 17 -19.59 -8.32 16.73
CA GLU A 17 -18.86 -7.22 16.10
C GLU A 17 -17.98 -7.72 14.96
N VAL A 18 -17.26 -8.83 15.15
CA VAL A 18 -16.47 -9.48 14.10
C VAL A 18 -17.38 -9.93 12.95
N GLN A 19 -18.57 -10.48 13.24
CA GLN A 19 -19.56 -10.80 12.20
C GLN A 19 -19.96 -9.57 11.39
N ASN A 20 -20.17 -8.43 12.04
CA ASN A 20 -20.50 -7.19 11.36
C ASN A 20 -19.35 -6.72 10.46
N CYS A 21 -18.11 -6.72 10.95
CA CYS A 21 -16.93 -6.39 10.15
C CYS A 21 -16.79 -7.32 8.93
N LEU A 22 -17.00 -8.62 9.09
CA LEU A 22 -17.02 -9.58 7.98
C LEU A 22 -18.13 -9.28 6.96
N LEU A 23 -19.32 -8.85 7.40
CA LEU A 23 -20.39 -8.44 6.49
C LEU A 23 -20.00 -7.20 5.68
N VAL A 24 -19.32 -6.23 6.29
CA VAL A 24 -18.80 -5.03 5.58
C VAL A 24 -17.75 -5.45 4.56
N ALA A 25 -16.76 -6.26 4.96
CA ALA A 25 -15.72 -6.77 4.08
C ALA A 25 -16.32 -7.57 2.90
N LYS A 26 -17.34 -8.39 3.14
CA LYS A 26 -18.05 -9.16 2.10
C LYS A 26 -18.69 -8.25 1.05
N ARG A 27 -19.26 -7.12 1.45
CA ARG A 27 -19.85 -6.14 0.51
C ARG A 27 -18.81 -5.52 -0.42
N GLN A 28 -17.55 -5.45 0.01
CA GLN A 28 -16.42 -5.02 -0.81
C GLN A 28 -15.88 -6.15 -1.72
N GLY A 29 -16.42 -7.36 -1.63
CA GLY A 29 -15.97 -8.52 -2.41
C GLY A 29 -14.82 -9.31 -1.78
N LEU A 30 -14.43 -9.01 -0.54
CA LEU A 30 -13.42 -9.81 0.17
C LEU A 30 -13.95 -11.22 0.48
N ALA A 31 -13.07 -12.21 0.44
CA ALA A 31 -13.43 -13.63 0.57
C ALA A 31 -13.70 -14.02 2.03
N THR A 32 -14.87 -13.64 2.55
CA THR A 32 -15.23 -13.88 3.96
C THR A 32 -15.87 -15.24 4.22
N ASP A 33 -16.37 -15.92 3.19
CA ASP A 33 -17.10 -17.19 3.33
C ASP A 33 -16.22 -18.34 3.87
N ALA A 34 -14.90 -18.17 3.81
CA ALA A 34 -13.94 -19.10 4.36
C ALA A 34 -13.58 -18.82 5.83
N VAL A 35 -14.08 -17.71 6.40
CA VAL A 35 -13.82 -17.33 7.79
C VAL A 35 -14.92 -17.89 8.70
N GLU A 36 -14.54 -18.77 9.61
CA GLU A 36 -15.42 -19.36 10.62
C GLU A 36 -15.11 -18.74 11.99
N LEU A 37 -16.15 -18.45 12.78
CA LEU A 37 -16.00 -18.00 14.16
C LEU A 37 -16.21 -19.16 15.12
N GLY A 38 -15.35 -19.27 16.13
CA GLY A 38 -15.43 -20.26 17.18
C GLY A 38 -15.15 -19.65 18.55
N VAL A 39 -15.51 -20.38 19.60
CA VAL A 39 -15.22 -19.99 20.98
C VAL A 39 -14.06 -20.84 21.51
N SER A 40 -13.18 -20.24 22.29
CA SER A 40 -12.01 -20.89 22.89
C SER A 40 -12.01 -20.75 24.42
N PRO A 41 -11.50 -21.74 25.16
CA PRO A 41 -11.24 -21.63 26.59
C PRO A 41 -9.95 -20.85 26.92
N THR A 42 -9.17 -20.45 25.91
CA THR A 42 -7.96 -19.62 26.10
C THR A 42 -8.32 -18.21 26.59
N ARG A 43 -7.34 -17.49 27.12
CA ARG A 43 -7.45 -16.06 27.47
C ARG A 43 -7.00 -15.11 26.35
N TYR A 44 -6.56 -15.66 25.23
CA TYR A 44 -6.11 -14.93 24.04
C TYR A 44 -6.89 -15.39 22.81
N PHE A 45 -7.01 -14.51 21.83
CA PHE A 45 -7.65 -14.75 20.55
C PHE A 45 -6.72 -15.55 19.65
N SER A 46 -7.26 -16.37 18.75
CA SER A 46 -6.45 -17.07 17.77
C SER A 46 -7.05 -17.01 16.38
N ILE A 47 -6.23 -16.73 15.38
CA ILE A 47 -6.58 -16.85 13.96
C ILE A 47 -5.79 -18.03 13.42
N VAL A 48 -6.49 -19.10 13.05
CA VAL A 48 -5.86 -20.39 12.69
C VAL A 48 -6.30 -20.81 11.30
N ASP A 49 -5.34 -21.17 10.46
CA ASP A 49 -5.57 -21.84 9.19
C ASP A 49 -4.69 -23.11 9.09
N ALA A 50 -4.54 -23.68 7.89
CA ALA A 50 -3.76 -24.89 7.67
C ALA A 50 -2.23 -24.71 7.81
N GLN A 51 -1.75 -23.46 7.82
CA GLN A 51 -0.35 -23.07 7.66
C GLN A 51 0.15 -22.25 8.86
N GLN A 52 -0.72 -21.48 9.50
CA GLN A 52 -0.36 -20.53 10.55
C GLN A 52 -1.41 -20.51 11.68
N ALA A 53 -0.92 -20.15 12.86
CA ALA A 53 -1.75 -19.79 14.01
C ALA A 53 -1.23 -18.47 14.57
N LEU A 54 -2.03 -17.42 14.47
CA LEU A 54 -1.73 -16.10 15.05
C LEU A 54 -2.44 -15.99 16.39
N SER A 55 -1.71 -15.75 17.48
CA SER A 55 -2.22 -15.55 18.83
C SER A 55 -2.15 -14.08 19.23
N ILE A 56 -3.27 -13.53 19.70
CA ILE A 56 -3.39 -12.10 20.04
C ILE A 56 -3.99 -11.98 21.44
N GLY A 57 -3.31 -11.29 22.36
CA GLY A 57 -3.80 -11.03 23.72
C GLY A 57 -4.07 -9.55 23.98
N PHE A 58 -4.77 -9.25 25.07
CA PHE A 58 -4.85 -7.89 25.62
C PHE A 58 -3.83 -7.69 26.73
N ALA A 59 -3.24 -6.50 26.82
CA ALA A 59 -2.22 -6.18 27.84
C ALA A 59 -2.73 -6.33 29.28
N HIS A 60 -3.98 -6.00 29.60
CA HIS A 60 -4.50 -6.18 30.97
C HIS A 60 -4.75 -7.65 31.35
N ASP A 61 -4.83 -8.55 30.38
CA ASP A 61 -4.94 -9.99 30.62
C ASP A 61 -3.56 -10.67 30.77
N VAL A 62 -2.50 -10.00 30.31
CA VAL A 62 -1.12 -10.53 30.27
C VAL A 62 -0.60 -10.89 31.65
N ASP A 63 -0.81 -10.06 32.67
CA ASP A 63 -0.36 -10.33 34.06
C ASP A 63 -1.00 -11.59 34.67
N SER A 64 -2.10 -12.06 34.07
CA SER A 64 -2.83 -13.25 34.51
C SER A 64 -2.47 -14.53 33.73
N LEU A 65 -1.59 -14.41 32.74
CA LEU A 65 -1.06 -15.51 31.95
C LEU A 65 0.23 -16.07 32.58
N ALA A 66 0.48 -17.36 32.41
CA ALA A 66 1.79 -17.91 32.76
C ALA A 66 2.87 -17.34 31.82
N GLU A 67 4.09 -17.09 32.31
CA GLU A 67 5.22 -16.57 31.52
C GLU A 67 5.45 -17.33 30.20
N CYS A 68 5.23 -18.65 30.19
CA CYS A 68 5.37 -19.48 29.00
C CYS A 68 4.28 -19.24 27.94
N GLN A 69 3.10 -18.74 28.31
CA GLN A 69 2.01 -18.38 27.39
C GLN A 69 2.20 -16.96 26.85
N LEU A 70 2.81 -16.08 27.63
CA LEU A 70 3.17 -14.72 27.23
C LEU A 70 4.21 -14.70 26.12
N ALA A 71 5.26 -15.52 26.25
CA ALA A 71 6.28 -15.69 25.24
C ALA A 71 5.76 -16.31 23.92
N GLN A 72 4.50 -16.77 23.88
CA GLN A 72 3.86 -17.39 22.72
C GLN A 72 2.87 -16.48 21.99
N LEU A 73 2.61 -15.26 22.49
CA LEU A 73 1.71 -14.33 21.82
C LEU A 73 2.42 -13.67 20.63
N ASN A 74 1.82 -13.78 19.44
CA ASN A 74 2.33 -13.06 18.27
C ASN A 74 2.15 -11.55 18.45
N HIS A 75 1.02 -11.12 19.02
CA HIS A 75 0.76 -9.71 19.32
C HIS A 75 0.08 -9.55 20.68
N VAL A 76 0.41 -8.45 21.36
CA VAL A 76 -0.31 -7.98 22.56
C VAL A 76 -0.87 -6.60 22.23
N VAL A 77 -2.18 -6.41 22.34
CA VAL A 77 -2.81 -5.11 22.09
C VAL A 77 -3.11 -4.41 23.41
N ASP A 78 -2.62 -3.18 23.53
CA ASP A 78 -2.80 -2.32 24.69
C ASP A 78 -3.68 -1.12 24.33
N TYR A 79 -4.82 -0.97 25.02
CA TYR A 79 -5.74 0.16 24.90
C TYR A 79 -5.70 1.09 26.11
N SER A 80 -4.65 1.01 26.93
CA SER A 80 -4.47 1.90 28.07
C SER A 80 -4.09 3.31 27.59
N ASN A 81 -5.09 4.16 27.40
CA ASN A 81 -4.93 5.54 26.92
C ASN A 81 -4.16 6.48 27.90
N SER A 82 -3.65 5.96 29.02
CA SER A 82 -2.95 6.71 30.07
C SER A 82 -1.44 6.50 30.11
N VAL A 83 -0.87 5.70 29.21
CA VAL A 83 0.59 5.47 29.16
C VAL A 83 1.26 6.68 28.54
N ALA A 84 2.28 7.22 29.21
CA ALA A 84 3.07 8.31 28.64
C ALA A 84 3.91 7.78 27.46
N LEU A 85 4.07 8.60 26.42
CA LEU A 85 4.82 8.22 25.22
C LEU A 85 6.24 7.69 25.53
N THR A 86 6.91 8.28 26.53
CA THR A 86 8.25 7.85 26.99
C THR A 86 8.28 6.43 27.54
N ASP A 87 7.20 6.00 28.18
CA ASP A 87 7.08 4.67 28.76
C ASP A 87 6.83 3.63 27.65
N VAL A 88 6.06 4.01 26.61
CA VAL A 88 5.83 3.17 25.42
C VAL A 88 7.15 2.82 24.72
N CYS A 89 8.05 3.79 24.51
CA CYS A 89 9.35 3.54 23.87
C CYS A 89 10.18 2.50 24.63
N THR A 90 10.23 2.67 25.95
CA THR A 90 10.96 1.76 26.84
C THR A 90 10.35 0.36 26.79
N ALA A 91 9.02 0.27 26.81
CA ALA A 91 8.29 -0.98 26.78
C ALA A 91 8.44 -1.71 25.43
N LEU A 92 8.40 -1.02 24.29
CA LEU A 92 8.62 -1.63 22.97
C LEU A 92 10.02 -2.23 22.79
N THR A 93 11.03 -1.65 23.45
CA THR A 93 12.38 -2.21 23.49
C THR A 93 12.43 -3.54 24.25
N GLN A 94 11.53 -3.73 25.23
CA GLN A 94 11.45 -4.93 26.06
C GLN A 94 10.49 -5.98 25.50
N ALA A 95 9.42 -5.56 24.82
CA ALA A 95 8.35 -6.41 24.30
C ALA A 95 7.89 -5.92 22.91
N SER A 96 8.67 -6.24 21.87
CA SER A 96 8.46 -5.80 20.49
C SER A 96 7.17 -6.32 19.82
N ASN A 97 6.47 -7.27 20.44
CA ASN A 97 5.18 -7.78 19.98
C ASN A 97 3.99 -6.96 20.48
N THR A 98 4.21 -5.90 21.27
CA THR A 98 3.14 -5.05 21.80
C THR A 98 2.72 -3.99 20.79
N VAL A 99 1.42 -3.79 20.68
CA VAL A 99 0.77 -2.78 19.84
C VAL A 99 -0.02 -1.87 20.77
N TYR A 100 0.44 -0.63 20.92
CA TYR A 100 -0.23 0.39 21.71
C TYR A 100 -1.22 1.13 20.83
N ILE A 101 -2.46 1.23 21.29
CA ILE A 101 -3.55 1.88 20.58
C ILE A 101 -4.06 3.03 21.43
N GLY A 102 -4.19 4.23 20.84
CA GLY A 102 -4.80 5.36 21.54
C GLY A 102 -3.87 6.16 22.46
N VAL A 103 -2.55 6.09 22.26
CA VAL A 103 -1.57 6.84 23.08
C VAL A 103 -1.74 8.34 22.81
N SER A 104 -1.96 9.13 23.85
CA SER A 104 -2.18 10.58 23.72
C SER A 104 -0.86 11.34 23.60
N ASP A 105 -0.76 12.22 22.60
CA ASP A 105 0.41 13.10 22.37
C ASP A 105 -0.08 14.49 21.92
N ASP A 106 -0.14 15.44 22.86
CA ASP A 106 -0.70 16.79 22.68
C ASP A 106 -2.12 16.78 22.06
N SER A 107 -2.26 17.18 20.79
CA SER A 107 -3.53 17.20 20.06
C SER A 107 -3.73 15.98 19.14
N ALA A 108 -2.89 14.96 19.29
CA ALA A 108 -2.86 13.77 18.46
C ALA A 108 -3.12 12.51 19.29
N VAL A 109 -3.65 11.50 18.62
CA VAL A 109 -3.73 10.13 19.14
C VAL A 109 -2.88 9.24 18.26
N LEU A 110 -2.03 8.44 18.89
CA LEU A 110 -1.02 7.61 18.25
C LEU A 110 -1.34 6.13 18.45
N ASP A 111 -1.19 5.35 17.40
CA ASP A 111 -1.05 3.89 17.49
C ASP A 111 0.38 3.51 17.13
N ILE A 112 1.02 2.72 17.98
CA ILE A 112 2.47 2.51 18.01
C ILE A 112 2.75 1.02 18.09
N TRP A 113 3.59 0.52 17.19
CA TRP A 113 4.04 -0.88 17.18
C TRP A 113 5.47 -0.99 16.64
N SER A 114 6.08 -2.17 16.76
CA SER A 114 7.37 -2.47 16.14
C SER A 114 7.22 -3.40 14.93
N HIS A 115 8.05 -3.17 13.91
CA HIS A 115 8.16 -4.01 12.72
C HIS A 115 9.62 -4.07 12.26
N LEU A 116 10.18 -5.27 12.11
CA LEU A 116 11.58 -5.51 11.70
C LEU A 116 12.58 -4.62 12.46
N ASP A 117 12.50 -4.65 13.80
CA ASP A 117 13.36 -3.89 14.73
C ASP A 117 13.23 -2.35 14.67
N ALA A 118 12.25 -1.82 13.94
CA ALA A 118 11.94 -0.39 13.88
C ALA A 118 10.52 -0.10 14.37
N ASN A 119 10.35 1.03 15.05
CA ASN A 119 9.01 1.47 15.45
C ASN A 119 8.25 2.05 14.26
N ARG A 120 6.93 1.93 14.32
CA ARG A 120 5.97 2.41 13.34
C ARG A 120 4.85 3.08 14.10
N VAL A 121 4.39 4.22 13.57
CA VAL A 121 3.36 5.01 14.21
C VAL A 121 2.40 5.52 13.17
N ILE A 122 1.11 5.49 13.51
CA ILE A 122 0.07 6.21 12.79
C ILE A 122 -0.57 7.20 13.74
N LYS A 123 -0.81 8.40 13.22
CA LYS A 123 -1.44 9.51 13.92
C LYS A 123 -2.84 9.72 13.40
N SER A 124 -3.78 9.95 14.31
CA SER A 124 -5.12 10.47 14.00
C SER A 124 -5.34 11.81 14.69
N ASP A 125 -5.92 12.77 13.97
CA ASP A 125 -6.23 14.08 14.52
C ASP A 125 -7.49 14.04 15.40
N THR A 126 -7.39 14.61 16.59
CA THR A 126 -8.50 14.68 17.56
C THR A 126 -9.41 15.87 17.30
N THR A 127 -10.10 15.90 16.16
CA THR A 127 -11.24 16.82 16.05
C THR A 127 -12.44 16.22 16.78
N ALA A 128 -12.48 16.50 18.08
CA ALA A 128 -13.48 16.15 19.10
C ALA A 128 -13.20 14.87 19.92
N HIS A 129 -13.43 15.00 21.22
CA HIS A 129 -13.30 14.01 22.31
C HIS A 129 -14.17 12.74 22.16
N GLN A 130 -14.11 12.04 21.02
CA GLN A 130 -14.65 10.68 20.95
C GLN A 130 -13.61 9.72 21.51
N GLU A 131 -13.94 9.16 22.68
CA GLU A 131 -13.26 7.97 23.16
C GLU A 131 -13.31 6.90 22.06
N LEU A 132 -12.17 6.28 21.77
CA LEU A 132 -12.08 5.18 20.82
C LEU A 132 -13.00 4.03 21.28
N ASP A 133 -13.85 3.55 20.37
CA ASP A 133 -14.53 2.26 20.53
C ASP A 133 -13.49 1.14 20.42
N SER A 134 -12.76 0.87 21.50
CA SER A 134 -11.67 -0.13 21.53
C SER A 134 -12.15 -1.52 21.11
N ARG A 135 -13.41 -1.83 21.41
CA ARG A 135 -14.03 -3.10 21.07
C ARG A 135 -14.26 -3.20 19.56
N GLY A 136 -14.88 -2.18 18.96
CA GLY A 136 -15.09 -2.10 17.52
C GLY A 136 -13.77 -2.06 16.74
N HIS A 137 -12.79 -1.31 17.23
CA HIS A 137 -11.44 -1.28 16.66
C HIS A 137 -10.78 -2.67 16.66
N PHE A 138 -10.84 -3.38 17.81
CA PHE A 138 -10.27 -4.72 17.90
C PHE A 138 -11.00 -5.75 17.03
N ALA A 139 -12.33 -5.65 16.90
CA ALA A 139 -13.11 -6.49 16.00
C ALA A 139 -12.69 -6.32 14.53
N TRP A 140 -12.41 -5.08 14.11
CA TRP A 140 -11.82 -4.79 12.81
C TRP A 140 -10.42 -5.40 12.66
N LEU A 141 -9.54 -5.18 13.64
CA LEU A 141 -8.18 -5.75 13.63
C LEU A 141 -8.21 -7.27 13.44
N LEU A 142 -9.00 -8.01 14.23
CA LEU A 142 -9.16 -9.46 14.09
C LEU A 142 -9.69 -9.86 12.71
N THR A 143 -10.69 -9.13 12.21
CA THR A 143 -11.30 -9.41 10.90
C THR A 143 -10.28 -9.24 9.78
N LEU A 144 -9.50 -8.15 9.80
CA LEU A 144 -8.53 -7.84 8.76
C LEU A 144 -7.34 -8.79 8.75
N LEU A 145 -6.83 -9.16 9.94
CA LEU A 145 -5.79 -10.19 10.06
C LEU A 145 -6.29 -11.55 9.54
N ALA A 146 -7.54 -11.92 9.81
CA ALA A 146 -8.14 -13.16 9.29
C ALA A 146 -8.39 -13.12 7.78
N LEU A 147 -8.54 -11.93 7.20
CA LEU A 147 -8.58 -11.68 5.77
C LEU A 147 -7.18 -11.46 5.16
N GLU A 148 -6.13 -11.82 5.91
CA GLU A 148 -4.73 -11.84 5.49
C GLU A 148 -4.17 -10.46 5.14
N PHE A 149 -4.70 -9.38 5.74
CA PHE A 149 -4.01 -8.10 5.72
C PHE A 149 -2.79 -8.17 6.65
N PRO A 150 -1.63 -7.62 6.26
CA PRO A 150 -0.50 -7.41 7.17
C PRO A 150 -0.93 -6.59 8.39
N LEU A 151 -0.18 -6.70 9.50
CA LEU A 151 -0.51 -6.00 10.74
C LEU A 151 -0.66 -4.49 10.52
N GLU A 152 0.27 -3.87 9.78
CA GLU A 152 0.27 -2.43 9.55
C GLU A 152 -0.98 -1.97 8.79
N ASP A 153 -1.38 -2.72 7.76
CA ASP A 153 -2.59 -2.46 7.00
C ASP A 153 -3.85 -2.69 7.85
N ALA A 154 -3.84 -3.72 8.69
CA ALA A 154 -4.94 -4.02 9.58
C ALA A 154 -5.14 -2.91 10.63
N LEU A 155 -4.05 -2.36 11.18
CA LEU A 155 -4.07 -1.24 12.11
C LEU A 155 -4.55 0.06 11.44
N VAL A 156 -3.97 0.41 10.29
CA VAL A 156 -4.36 1.58 9.50
C VAL A 156 -5.86 1.56 9.18
N LEU A 157 -6.35 0.42 8.71
CA LEU A 157 -7.72 0.30 8.25
C LEU A 157 -8.71 0.14 9.42
N ALA A 158 -8.33 -0.51 10.53
CA ALA A 158 -9.14 -0.53 11.76
C ALA A 158 -9.29 0.87 12.36
N ARG A 159 -8.21 1.66 12.34
CA ARG A 159 -8.26 3.07 12.72
C ARG A 159 -9.16 3.88 11.80
N ALA A 160 -9.01 3.72 10.49
CA ALA A 160 -9.86 4.40 9.51
C ALA A 160 -11.35 4.00 9.65
N ALA A 161 -11.62 2.73 9.98
CA ALA A 161 -12.96 2.21 10.23
C ALA A 161 -13.62 2.82 11.47
N SER A 162 -12.83 3.35 12.40
CA SER A 162 -13.33 4.09 13.56
C SER A 162 -13.79 5.50 13.19
N ASN A 163 -13.40 6.02 12.01
CA ASN A 163 -13.74 7.35 11.52
C ASN A 163 -14.96 7.37 10.57
N VAL A 164 -15.55 6.21 10.30
CA VAL A 164 -16.73 6.07 9.44
C VAL A 164 -17.91 5.43 10.19
N SER A 165 -19.11 5.56 9.65
CA SER A 165 -20.29 4.97 10.25
C SER A 165 -20.21 3.44 10.31
N ARG A 166 -20.82 2.85 11.34
CA ARG A 166 -20.93 1.38 11.46
C ARG A 166 -21.55 0.80 10.19
N GLY A 167 -20.87 -0.16 9.58
CA GLY A 167 -21.32 -0.80 8.34
C GLY A 167 -20.68 -0.26 7.06
N THR A 168 -19.79 0.74 7.17
CA THR A 168 -19.12 1.39 6.05
C THR A 168 -17.65 0.94 5.98
N TRP A 169 -17.16 0.74 4.76
CA TRP A 169 -15.73 0.54 4.50
C TRP A 169 -15.05 1.91 4.32
N PRO A 170 -13.93 2.20 5.00
CA PRO A 170 -13.21 3.45 4.81
C PRO A 170 -12.68 3.58 3.38
N ALA A 171 -12.99 4.70 2.74
CA ALA A 171 -12.67 4.90 1.33
C ALA A 171 -12.12 6.28 1.01
N HIS A 172 -12.31 7.28 1.89
CA HIS A 172 -11.81 8.63 1.65
C HIS A 172 -10.54 8.87 2.44
N TYR A 173 -9.56 9.53 1.82
CA TYR A 173 -8.25 9.83 2.41
C TYR A 173 -8.35 10.49 3.79
N ARG A 174 -9.30 11.40 3.98
CA ARG A 174 -9.58 12.06 5.27
C ARG A 174 -9.98 11.12 6.41
N ASP A 175 -10.47 9.92 6.09
CA ASP A 175 -10.88 8.92 7.08
C ASP A 175 -9.66 8.16 7.61
N PHE A 176 -8.54 8.16 6.87
CA PHE A 176 -7.36 7.38 7.21
C PHE A 176 -6.40 8.13 8.14
N PRO A 177 -5.69 7.40 9.03
CA PRO A 177 -4.64 7.99 9.83
C PRO A 177 -3.40 8.31 8.99
N ILE A 178 -2.52 9.14 9.53
CA ILE A 178 -1.29 9.58 8.86
C ILE A 178 -0.10 8.82 9.48
N PRO A 179 0.64 8.00 8.72
CA PRO A 179 1.89 7.42 9.19
C PRO A 179 2.90 8.50 9.55
N ILE A 180 3.52 8.42 10.73
CA ILE A 180 4.61 9.32 11.11
C ILE A 180 5.90 8.86 10.45
N LEU A 181 6.54 9.76 9.71
CA LEU A 181 7.80 9.51 9.00
C LEU A 181 9.04 9.86 9.83
N GLU A 182 8.93 10.81 10.76
CA GLU A 182 10.02 11.25 11.62
C GLU A 182 9.47 11.54 13.03
N ASP A 183 10.03 10.89 14.06
CA ASP A 183 9.81 11.20 15.47
C ASP A 183 11.00 10.69 16.30
N GLU A 184 11.87 11.62 16.72
CA GLU A 184 13.07 11.31 17.50
C GLU A 184 12.75 10.61 18.84
N ARG A 185 11.59 10.92 19.45
CA ARG A 185 11.19 10.35 20.74
C ARG A 185 10.91 8.85 20.62
N LEU A 186 10.40 8.44 19.47
CA LEU A 186 10.04 7.05 19.13
C LEU A 186 11.14 6.33 18.35
N ASN A 187 12.28 6.98 18.12
CA ASN A 187 13.36 6.50 17.26
C ASN A 187 12.87 6.16 15.84
N ILE A 188 12.00 7.01 15.31
CA ILE A 188 11.49 6.92 13.94
C ILE A 188 12.26 7.92 13.12
N SER A 189 13.09 7.43 12.20
CA SER A 189 13.68 8.26 11.17
C SER A 189 13.67 7.50 9.87
N VAL A 190 12.77 7.90 8.98
CA VAL A 190 12.64 7.31 7.66
C VAL A 190 13.63 7.98 6.68
N GLY A 191 14.18 9.15 7.05
CA GLY A 191 15.25 9.85 6.34
C GLY A 191 14.80 10.61 5.09
N TRP A 192 13.49 10.59 4.78
CA TRP A 192 12.91 11.17 3.57
C TRP A 192 12.76 12.68 3.68
N ALA A 193 12.26 13.15 4.82
CA ALA A 193 11.96 14.55 5.09
C ALA A 193 13.07 15.16 5.95
N ASN A 194 14.12 15.68 5.30
CA ASN A 194 15.10 16.49 6.01
C ASN A 194 14.38 17.74 6.55
N GLN A 195 14.52 18.03 7.85
CA GLN A 195 13.73 19.02 8.60
C GLN A 195 13.47 20.31 7.79
N GLY A 196 12.23 20.48 7.31
CA GLY A 196 11.76 21.71 6.67
C GLY A 196 11.83 21.79 5.14
N ILE A 197 12.27 20.74 4.43
CA ILE A 197 12.21 20.71 2.96
C ILE A 197 10.91 20.07 2.50
N SER A 198 10.04 20.86 1.86
CA SER A 198 8.89 20.32 1.13
C SER A 198 9.40 19.54 -0.09
N LEU A 199 9.24 18.22 -0.07
CA LEU A 199 9.52 17.40 -1.23
C LEU A 199 8.39 17.55 -2.25
N SER A 200 8.76 17.90 -3.47
CA SER A 200 7.85 17.92 -4.61
C SER A 200 8.56 17.33 -5.82
N PHE A 201 7.88 16.44 -6.52
CA PHE A 201 8.36 15.83 -7.75
C PHE A 201 7.48 16.27 -8.91
N PRO A 202 8.03 16.37 -10.15
CA PRO A 202 7.25 16.78 -11.29
C PRO A 202 6.05 15.87 -11.51
N GLU A 203 4.91 16.48 -11.81
CA GLU A 203 3.65 15.78 -11.96
C GLU A 203 3.58 14.96 -13.26
N LEU A 204 2.67 13.98 -13.26
CA LEU A 204 2.26 13.21 -14.42
C LEU A 204 0.73 13.22 -14.52
N THR A 205 0.21 13.10 -15.74
CA THR A 205 -1.23 12.94 -15.93
C THR A 205 -1.58 11.45 -15.87
N LYS A 206 -2.82 11.12 -15.46
CA LYS A 206 -3.29 9.71 -15.38
C LYS A 206 -3.06 8.93 -16.69
N ASN A 207 -3.19 9.59 -17.84
CA ASN A 207 -3.06 8.96 -19.16
C ASN A 207 -1.63 9.01 -19.73
N SER A 208 -0.64 9.48 -18.97
CA SER A 208 0.72 9.71 -19.50
C SER A 208 1.58 8.45 -19.64
N LEU A 209 1.36 7.44 -18.80
CA LEU A 209 2.23 6.26 -18.73
C LEU A 209 1.77 5.13 -19.68
N GLY A 210 0.50 4.73 -19.64
CA GLY A 210 -0.07 3.74 -20.56
C GLY A 210 0.45 2.31 -20.34
N LEU A 211 0.81 1.61 -21.42
CA LEU A 211 1.50 0.33 -21.32
C LEU A 211 2.94 0.58 -20.86
N TYR A 212 3.33 -0.07 -19.76
CA TYR A 212 4.60 0.18 -19.10
C TYR A 212 5.43 -1.11 -18.97
N PRO A 213 6.18 -1.53 -20.01
CA PRO A 213 7.07 -2.67 -19.91
C PRO A 213 8.24 -2.42 -18.94
N VAL A 214 8.57 -3.44 -18.15
CA VAL A 214 9.76 -3.46 -17.28
C VAL A 214 10.71 -4.53 -17.82
N VAL A 215 11.92 -4.12 -18.20
CA VAL A 215 12.91 -4.95 -18.90
C VAL A 215 14.28 -4.84 -18.24
N ASP A 216 15.14 -5.83 -18.44
CA ASP A 216 16.42 -5.98 -17.73
C ASP A 216 17.65 -5.63 -18.55
N ASP A 217 17.48 -5.15 -19.79
CA ASP A 217 18.57 -4.75 -20.67
C ASP A 217 18.16 -3.63 -21.65
N VAL A 218 19.15 -2.84 -22.09
CA VAL A 218 18.95 -1.70 -22.98
C VAL A 218 18.53 -2.09 -24.41
N GLU A 219 18.89 -3.26 -24.91
CA GLU A 219 18.46 -3.73 -26.24
C GLU A 219 16.94 -3.91 -26.30
N TRP A 220 16.32 -4.33 -25.18
CA TRP A 220 14.87 -4.39 -25.07
C TRP A 220 14.23 -3.01 -25.12
N ILE A 221 14.84 -2.01 -24.48
CA ILE A 221 14.36 -0.63 -24.55
C ILE A 221 14.37 -0.15 -25.99
N GLU A 222 15.50 -0.26 -26.69
CA GLU A 222 15.59 0.15 -28.09
C GLU A 222 14.54 -0.56 -28.97
N ARG A 223 14.36 -1.86 -28.77
CA ARG A 223 13.33 -2.64 -29.48
C ARG A 223 11.93 -2.11 -29.22
N LEU A 224 11.55 -1.89 -27.96
CA LEU A 224 10.19 -1.47 -27.60
C LEU A 224 9.88 -0.05 -28.06
N LEU A 225 10.85 0.86 -27.98
CA LEU A 225 10.69 2.22 -28.49
C LEU A 225 10.45 2.23 -30.01
N LYS A 226 11.11 1.35 -30.77
CA LYS A 226 10.86 1.16 -32.22
C LYS A 226 9.48 0.57 -32.52
N LEU A 227 8.87 -0.15 -31.58
CA LEU A 227 7.51 -0.68 -31.67
C LEU A 227 6.44 0.32 -31.21
N GLY A 228 6.82 1.54 -30.83
CA GLY A 228 5.89 2.61 -30.45
C GLY A 228 5.54 2.68 -28.96
N ILE A 229 6.24 1.91 -28.10
CA ILE A 229 6.13 2.10 -26.65
C ILE A 229 6.76 3.43 -26.25
N ASN A 230 6.03 4.24 -25.49
CA ASN A 230 6.48 5.55 -25.03
C ASN A 230 6.84 5.60 -23.54
N THR A 231 6.66 4.50 -22.79
CA THR A 231 6.98 4.39 -21.37
C THR A 231 7.63 3.05 -21.08
N VAL A 232 8.82 3.03 -20.50
CA VAL A 232 9.58 1.79 -20.25
C VAL A 232 10.49 1.93 -19.02
N GLN A 233 10.71 0.84 -18.30
CA GLN A 233 11.59 0.80 -17.13
C GLN A 233 12.77 -0.10 -17.40
N LEU A 234 13.99 0.41 -17.18
CA LEU A 234 15.18 -0.43 -17.06
C LEU A 234 15.30 -0.93 -15.63
N ARG A 235 15.36 -2.25 -15.46
CA ARG A 235 15.54 -2.93 -14.17
C ARG A 235 16.64 -3.99 -14.25
N ILE A 236 17.86 -3.54 -14.04
CA ILE A 236 19.02 -4.43 -13.86
C ILE A 236 19.05 -4.89 -12.41
N LYS A 237 19.11 -6.21 -12.19
CA LYS A 237 19.09 -6.79 -10.82
C LYS A 237 20.47 -6.92 -10.18
N ASN A 238 21.52 -6.99 -11.01
CA ASN A 238 22.87 -7.28 -10.58
C ASN A 238 23.69 -5.98 -10.50
N PRO A 239 23.94 -5.43 -9.29
CA PRO A 239 24.72 -4.20 -9.15
C PRO A 239 26.20 -4.36 -9.54
N GLN A 240 26.72 -5.59 -9.65
CA GLN A 240 28.09 -5.87 -10.10
C GLN A 240 28.19 -6.09 -11.63
N GLN A 241 27.10 -5.89 -12.36
CA GLN A 241 27.12 -6.01 -13.81
C GLN A 241 28.07 -4.97 -14.43
N ALA A 242 29.04 -5.44 -15.22
CA ALA A 242 30.18 -4.63 -15.65
C ALA A 242 29.79 -3.43 -16.55
N ASP A 243 28.71 -3.56 -17.30
CA ASP A 243 28.18 -2.54 -18.22
C ASP A 243 26.97 -1.78 -17.65
N LEU A 244 26.65 -1.93 -16.36
CA LEU A 244 25.48 -1.31 -15.70
C LEU A 244 25.33 0.18 -16.02
N GLU A 245 26.39 0.97 -15.80
CA GLU A 245 26.33 2.42 -16.07
C GLU A 245 26.16 2.72 -17.56
N GLN A 246 26.79 1.94 -18.44
CA GLN A 246 26.66 2.11 -19.89
C GLN A 246 25.23 1.85 -20.35
N GLN A 247 24.60 0.79 -19.81
CA GLN A 247 23.21 0.49 -20.09
C GLN A 247 22.25 1.57 -19.59
N VAL A 248 22.45 2.07 -18.37
CA VAL A 248 21.65 3.16 -17.82
C VAL A 248 21.77 4.42 -18.68
N ALA A 249 23.00 4.84 -19.00
CA ALA A 249 23.25 6.02 -19.82
C ALA A 249 22.60 5.89 -21.21
N ARG A 250 22.80 4.75 -21.88
CA ARG A 250 22.24 4.51 -23.22
C ARG A 250 20.71 4.44 -23.18
N SER A 251 20.12 3.87 -22.15
CA SER A 251 18.65 3.83 -21.98
C SER A 251 18.06 5.23 -21.86
N ILE A 252 18.73 6.13 -21.14
CA ILE A 252 18.32 7.53 -20.99
C ILE A 252 18.45 8.27 -22.33
N GLU A 253 19.54 8.07 -23.07
CA GLU A 253 19.73 8.63 -24.40
C GLU A 253 18.63 8.20 -25.37
N LEU A 254 18.32 6.89 -25.41
CA LEU A 254 17.24 6.33 -26.21
C LEU A 254 15.89 6.96 -25.87
N GLY A 255 15.62 7.18 -24.58
CA GLY A 255 14.42 7.91 -24.13
C GLY A 255 14.33 9.30 -24.76
N ARG A 256 15.42 10.06 -24.82
CA ARG A 256 15.44 11.38 -25.48
C ARG A 256 15.30 11.28 -26.99
N GLU A 257 16.00 10.34 -27.62
CA GLU A 257 15.96 10.12 -29.07
C GLU A 257 14.54 9.81 -29.57
N HIS A 258 13.78 9.04 -28.78
CA HIS A 258 12.41 8.63 -29.12
C HIS A 258 11.32 9.50 -28.46
N ASN A 259 11.67 10.52 -27.69
CA ASN A 259 10.73 11.31 -26.88
C ASN A 259 9.86 10.41 -25.95
N ALA A 260 10.49 9.44 -25.32
CA ALA A 260 9.89 8.43 -24.46
C ALA A 260 10.29 8.61 -22.98
N GLN A 261 9.42 8.09 -22.10
CA GLN A 261 9.54 8.11 -20.66
C GLN A 261 10.31 6.88 -20.18
N VAL A 262 11.64 6.99 -20.13
CA VAL A 262 12.50 5.90 -19.63
C VAL A 262 12.77 6.12 -18.13
N PHE A 263 12.28 5.19 -17.32
CA PHE A 263 12.51 5.16 -15.88
C PHE A 263 13.65 4.22 -15.52
N ILE A 264 14.51 4.64 -14.60
CA ILE A 264 15.61 3.82 -14.07
C ILE A 264 15.21 3.27 -12.71
N ASN A 265 15.18 1.95 -12.57
CA ASN A 265 14.86 1.28 -11.31
C ASN A 265 16.09 1.28 -10.38
N ASP A 266 15.90 1.66 -9.12
CA ASP A 266 16.83 1.64 -7.97
C ASP A 266 18.11 2.51 -8.10
N TYR A 267 18.74 2.58 -9.29
CA TYR A 267 20.02 3.27 -9.54
C TYR A 267 19.87 4.81 -9.66
N TRP A 268 19.32 5.44 -8.64
CA TRP A 268 18.97 6.86 -8.64
C TRP A 268 20.17 7.79 -8.82
N GLN A 269 21.36 7.43 -8.33
CA GLN A 269 22.58 8.23 -8.54
C GLN A 269 22.99 8.26 -10.02
N LEU A 270 22.88 7.13 -10.71
CA LEU A 270 23.16 7.05 -12.15
C LEU A 270 22.08 7.79 -12.95
N ALA A 271 20.82 7.69 -12.54
CA ALA A 271 19.72 8.43 -13.14
C ALA A 271 19.94 9.95 -13.05
N LEU A 272 20.40 10.46 -11.90
CA LEU A 272 20.77 11.86 -11.74
C LEU A 272 22.00 12.24 -12.58
N LYS A 273 23.07 11.44 -12.50
CA LYS A 273 24.33 11.67 -13.23
C LYS A 273 24.10 11.85 -14.73
N HIS A 274 23.20 11.04 -15.30
CA HIS A 274 22.92 11.02 -16.74
C HIS A 274 21.67 11.80 -17.14
N GLY A 275 20.93 12.38 -16.21
CA GLY A 275 19.74 13.19 -16.48
C GLY A 275 18.56 12.37 -17.02
N ALA A 276 18.16 11.33 -16.28
CA ALA A 276 17.02 10.48 -16.61
C ALA A 276 15.68 11.24 -16.55
N PHE A 277 14.67 10.72 -17.25
CA PHE A 277 13.30 11.23 -17.16
C PHE A 277 12.71 11.01 -15.77
N GLY A 278 12.95 9.83 -15.20
CA GLY A 278 12.43 9.44 -13.90
C GLY A 278 13.18 8.26 -13.29
N VAL A 279 12.95 8.05 -11.99
CA VAL A 279 13.35 6.85 -11.26
C VAL A 279 12.13 6.09 -10.75
N HIS A 280 12.29 4.79 -10.56
CA HIS A 280 11.32 3.97 -9.84
C HIS A 280 12.01 3.35 -8.63
N LEU A 281 11.42 3.48 -7.45
CA LEU A 281 11.98 2.99 -6.18
C LEU A 281 10.95 2.12 -5.43
N GLY A 282 11.43 1.03 -4.82
CA GLY A 282 10.69 0.27 -3.81
C GLY A 282 10.84 0.87 -2.41
N GLN A 283 10.04 0.42 -1.44
CA GLN A 283 10.03 1.00 -0.08
C GLN A 283 11.42 1.05 0.59
N GLU A 284 12.19 -0.03 0.48
CA GLU A 284 13.56 -0.13 1.00
C GLU A 284 14.51 0.85 0.28
N ASP A 285 14.37 0.97 -1.04
CA ASP A 285 15.21 1.87 -1.85
C ASP A 285 14.97 3.35 -1.52
N ILE A 286 13.76 3.71 -1.07
CA ILE A 286 13.48 5.09 -0.65
C ILE A 286 14.32 5.45 0.59
N GLU A 287 14.48 4.52 1.53
CA GLU A 287 15.26 4.70 2.79
C GLU A 287 16.76 4.89 2.51
N GLU A 288 17.29 4.32 1.43
CA GLU A 288 18.69 4.51 1.00
C GLU A 288 18.90 5.68 0.02
N SER A 289 17.81 6.29 -0.46
CA SER A 289 17.85 7.36 -1.46
C SER A 289 17.95 8.76 -0.86
N ASN A 290 18.51 9.70 -1.61
CA ASN A 290 18.45 11.12 -1.26
C ASN A 290 17.27 11.80 -1.98
N LEU A 291 16.08 11.70 -1.40
CA LEU A 291 14.86 12.28 -1.98
C LEU A 291 14.92 13.80 -2.16
N SER A 292 15.63 14.52 -1.27
CA SER A 292 15.83 15.96 -1.43
C SER A 292 16.64 16.27 -2.68
N GLN A 293 17.69 15.49 -2.96
CA GLN A 293 18.51 15.67 -4.16
C GLN A 293 17.72 15.32 -5.43
N LEU A 294 16.89 14.27 -5.38
CA LEU A 294 15.99 13.91 -6.48
C LEU A 294 14.97 15.03 -6.75
N SER A 295 14.31 15.52 -5.71
CA SER A 295 13.35 16.63 -5.82
C SER A 295 14.00 17.89 -6.41
N GLN A 296 15.19 18.29 -5.92
CA GLN A 296 15.94 19.44 -6.45
C GLN A 296 16.36 19.28 -7.91
N ALA A 297 16.64 18.04 -8.35
CA ALA A 297 16.97 17.76 -9.74
C ALA A 297 15.75 17.82 -10.68
N GLY A 298 14.53 17.89 -10.15
CA GLY A 298 13.31 17.88 -10.95
C GLY A 298 13.12 16.57 -11.71
N ILE A 299 13.61 15.45 -11.16
CA ILE A 299 13.39 14.12 -11.74
C ILE A 299 12.05 13.56 -11.27
N LYS A 300 11.34 12.84 -12.15
CA LYS A 300 10.09 12.17 -11.75
C LYS A 300 10.37 10.95 -10.89
N ILE A 301 9.44 10.62 -10.00
CA ILE A 301 9.57 9.45 -9.12
C ILE A 301 8.31 8.59 -9.16
N GLY A 302 8.51 7.30 -9.40
CA GLY A 302 7.51 6.26 -9.20
C GLY A 302 7.81 5.47 -7.94
N LEU A 303 6.80 5.23 -7.11
CA LEU A 303 6.98 4.49 -5.87
C LEU A 303 6.10 3.25 -5.81
N SER A 304 6.71 2.10 -5.51
CA SER A 304 5.98 0.84 -5.30
C SER A 304 5.30 0.80 -3.93
N THR A 305 4.07 0.26 -3.92
CA THR A 305 3.25 0.04 -2.72
C THR A 305 2.58 -1.33 -2.75
N HIS A 306 2.46 -1.91 -1.56
CA HIS A 306 1.95 -3.26 -1.32
C HIS A 306 0.75 -3.29 -0.36
N GLY A 307 0.33 -2.14 0.17
CA GLY A 307 -0.69 -2.03 1.19
C GLY A 307 -1.07 -0.60 1.54
N TYR A 308 -2.07 -0.46 2.41
CA TYR A 308 -2.55 0.83 2.93
C TYR A 308 -1.45 1.62 3.65
N TYR A 309 -0.65 0.97 4.51
CA TYR A 309 0.37 1.66 5.29
C TYR A 309 1.44 2.28 4.39
N GLU A 310 1.98 1.50 3.45
CA GLU A 310 2.97 1.98 2.48
C GLU A 310 2.40 3.10 1.59
N LEU A 311 1.16 2.94 1.12
CA LEU A 311 0.47 3.97 0.33
C LEU A 311 0.40 5.30 1.09
N LEU A 312 -0.07 5.29 2.34
CA LEU A 312 -0.22 6.49 3.16
C LEU A 312 1.13 7.09 3.57
N ARG A 313 2.20 6.28 3.65
CA ARG A 313 3.56 6.78 3.81
C ARG A 313 4.02 7.59 2.60
N ILE A 314 3.90 7.01 1.41
CA ILE A 314 4.50 7.61 0.21
C ILE A 314 3.75 8.84 -0.31
N VAL A 315 2.44 8.96 -0.08
CA VAL A 315 1.69 10.13 -0.56
C VAL A 315 2.09 11.43 0.14
N GLN A 316 2.68 11.33 1.34
CA GLN A 316 3.21 12.48 2.08
C GLN A 316 4.41 13.15 1.39
N ILE A 317 5.05 12.47 0.42
CA ILE A 317 6.18 13.01 -0.36
C ILE A 317 5.82 13.33 -1.82
N ASN A 318 4.52 13.33 -2.16
CA ASN A 318 3.97 13.71 -3.47
C ASN A 318 4.70 13.09 -4.69
N PRO A 319 4.72 11.75 -4.83
CA PRO A 319 5.39 11.10 -5.95
C PRO A 319 4.71 11.41 -7.28
N SER A 320 5.45 11.28 -8.38
CA SER A 320 4.91 11.49 -9.73
C SER A 320 3.85 10.43 -10.11
N TYR A 321 3.98 9.20 -9.63
CA TYR A 321 2.94 8.16 -9.74
C TYR A 321 3.12 7.08 -8.67
N ILE A 322 2.06 6.28 -8.48
CA ILE A 322 2.03 5.18 -7.50
C ILE A 322 1.94 3.85 -8.24
N ALA A 323 2.83 2.91 -7.93
CA ALA A 323 2.74 1.55 -8.43
C ALA A 323 2.09 0.62 -7.40
N LEU A 324 1.09 -0.14 -7.84
CA LEU A 324 0.33 -1.10 -7.04
C LEU A 324 0.73 -2.51 -7.46
N GLY A 325 1.38 -3.25 -6.58
CA GLY A 325 1.82 -4.61 -6.90
C GLY A 325 2.24 -5.44 -5.71
N HIS A 326 2.43 -6.75 -5.85
CA HIS A 326 2.11 -7.54 -7.04
C HIS A 326 0.63 -7.98 -7.00
N ILE A 327 -0.08 -7.83 -8.12
CA ILE A 327 -1.52 -8.14 -8.17
C ILE A 327 -1.78 -9.65 -8.15
N PHE A 328 -1.03 -10.41 -8.96
CA PHE A 328 -1.12 -11.87 -9.06
C PHE A 328 0.21 -12.53 -8.70
N PRO A 329 0.23 -13.84 -8.38
CA PRO A 329 1.47 -14.58 -8.19
C PRO A 329 2.46 -14.35 -9.33
N THR A 330 3.71 -14.06 -8.99
CA THR A 330 4.77 -13.80 -9.97
C THR A 330 6.06 -14.50 -9.57
N THR A 331 6.83 -14.94 -10.56
CA THR A 331 8.18 -15.49 -10.36
C THR A 331 9.27 -14.47 -10.67
N THR A 332 8.91 -13.23 -11.04
CA THR A 332 9.87 -12.21 -11.49
C THR A 332 10.67 -11.58 -10.35
N LYS A 333 10.09 -11.50 -9.15
CA LYS A 333 10.71 -11.01 -7.91
C LYS A 333 10.20 -11.90 -6.77
N GLN A 334 11.06 -12.27 -5.82
CA GLN A 334 10.62 -12.88 -4.56
C GLN A 334 9.95 -11.78 -3.74
N MET A 335 8.70 -11.98 -3.35
CA MET A 335 7.90 -10.98 -2.64
C MET A 335 7.68 -11.45 -1.20
N PRO A 336 7.86 -10.58 -0.19
CA PRO A 336 7.60 -10.92 1.20
C PRO A 336 6.09 -10.98 1.50
N SER A 337 5.26 -10.32 0.68
CA SER A 337 3.80 -10.28 0.82
C SER A 337 3.09 -11.30 -0.09
N LYS A 338 1.83 -11.61 0.24
CA LYS A 338 0.94 -12.35 -0.66
C LYS A 338 0.44 -11.43 -1.79
N PRO A 339 0.02 -11.97 -2.95
CA PRO A 339 -0.57 -11.18 -4.02
C PRO A 339 -1.80 -10.41 -3.52
N GLN A 340 -1.94 -9.15 -3.94
CA GLN A 340 -3.02 -8.28 -3.50
C GLN A 340 -4.40 -8.74 -4.03
N GLY A 341 -4.44 -9.24 -5.26
CA GLY A 341 -5.66 -9.57 -5.98
C GLY A 341 -6.48 -8.34 -6.39
N LEU A 342 -7.52 -8.60 -7.19
CA LEU A 342 -8.34 -7.55 -7.80
C LEU A 342 -9.16 -6.74 -6.79
N VAL A 343 -9.65 -7.38 -5.72
CA VAL A 343 -10.48 -6.72 -4.71
C VAL A 343 -9.69 -5.65 -3.97
N ARG A 344 -8.49 -6.00 -3.46
CA ARG A 344 -7.64 -5.02 -2.77
C ARG A 344 -7.16 -3.94 -3.73
N LEU A 345 -6.80 -4.30 -4.96
CA LEU A 345 -6.46 -3.32 -6.00
C LEU A 345 -7.55 -2.27 -6.19
N SER A 346 -8.82 -2.69 -6.33
CA SER A 346 -9.95 -1.76 -6.43
C SER A 346 -10.10 -0.87 -5.19
N LEU A 347 -9.91 -1.42 -3.99
CA LEU A 347 -10.00 -0.65 -2.75
C LEU A 347 -8.85 0.36 -2.59
N TYR A 348 -7.63 -0.01 -2.99
CA TYR A 348 -6.49 0.90 -3.01
C TYR A 348 -6.69 2.01 -4.05
N GLN A 349 -7.16 1.67 -5.25
CA GLN A 349 -7.46 2.64 -6.29
C GLN A 349 -8.56 3.62 -5.83
N GLN A 350 -9.62 3.12 -5.20
CA GLN A 350 -10.69 3.95 -4.65
C GLN A 350 -10.15 4.95 -3.60
N LEU A 351 -9.27 4.51 -2.70
CA LEU A 351 -8.61 5.41 -1.77
C LEU A 351 -7.76 6.45 -2.51
N ILE A 352 -6.91 6.02 -3.43
CA ILE A 352 -6.01 6.90 -4.20
C ILE A 352 -6.79 8.00 -4.92
N ASP A 353 -7.94 7.67 -5.51
CA ASP A 353 -8.81 8.62 -6.20
C ASP A 353 -9.40 9.72 -5.31
N THR A 354 -9.24 9.62 -3.99
CA THR A 354 -9.66 10.65 -3.02
C THR A 354 -8.49 11.44 -2.44
N ILE A 355 -7.25 11.06 -2.76
CA ILE A 355 -6.05 11.73 -2.26
C ILE A 355 -5.78 12.97 -3.12
N PRO A 356 -5.61 14.17 -2.52
CA PRO A 356 -5.15 15.34 -3.25
C PRO A 356 -3.80 15.06 -3.92
N TYR A 357 -3.69 15.32 -5.21
CA TYR A 357 -2.45 15.15 -5.97
C TYR A 357 -1.81 16.49 -6.29
N THR A 358 -2.63 17.44 -6.74
CA THR A 358 -2.23 18.84 -7.00
C THR A 358 -3.29 19.76 -6.41
N GLU A 359 -3.11 21.08 -6.50
CA GLU A 359 -4.15 22.04 -6.07
C GLU A 359 -5.47 21.86 -6.83
N GLU A 360 -5.41 21.35 -8.06
CA GLU A 360 -6.57 21.23 -8.97
C GLU A 360 -7.03 19.79 -9.18
N LEU A 361 -6.18 18.80 -8.88
CA LEU A 361 -6.42 17.39 -9.19
C LEU A 361 -6.44 16.51 -7.94
N THR A 362 -7.42 15.62 -7.90
CA THR A 362 -7.50 14.52 -6.93
C THR A 362 -7.25 13.20 -7.67
N GLY A 363 -6.50 12.29 -7.04
CA GLY A 363 -6.15 11.00 -7.61
C GLY A 363 -4.82 11.02 -8.34
N TYR A 364 -3.86 10.27 -7.81
CA TYR A 364 -2.56 10.07 -8.43
C TYR A 364 -2.69 9.22 -9.72
N PRO A 365 -1.78 9.39 -10.70
CA PRO A 365 -1.53 8.37 -11.70
C PRO A 365 -1.11 7.06 -11.03
N THR A 366 -1.67 5.93 -11.47
CA THR A 366 -1.41 4.61 -10.90
C THR A 366 -0.99 3.61 -11.96
N VAL A 367 -0.07 2.73 -11.58
CA VAL A 367 0.40 1.63 -12.41
C VAL A 367 0.17 0.32 -11.67
N ALA A 368 -0.66 -0.58 -12.20
CA ALA A 368 -0.74 -1.93 -11.66
C ALA A 368 0.37 -2.81 -12.22
N ILE A 369 1.00 -3.63 -11.38
CA ILE A 369 2.06 -4.56 -11.78
C ILE A 369 1.96 -5.89 -11.03
N GLY A 370 2.46 -6.96 -11.66
CA GLY A 370 2.69 -8.26 -11.03
C GLY A 370 1.75 -9.35 -11.54
N GLY A 371 2.31 -10.23 -12.38
CA GLY A 371 1.57 -11.35 -12.99
C GLY A 371 0.48 -10.93 -13.97
N ILE A 372 0.56 -9.71 -14.52
CA ILE A 372 -0.38 -9.19 -15.52
C ILE A 372 0.03 -9.66 -16.91
N ASP A 373 -0.95 -10.17 -17.66
CA ASP A 373 -0.84 -10.55 -19.08
C ASP A 373 -2.19 -10.32 -19.78
N GLN A 374 -2.30 -10.71 -21.04
CA GLN A 374 -3.50 -10.50 -21.86
C GLN A 374 -4.75 -11.20 -21.30
N SER A 375 -4.60 -12.25 -20.50
CA SER A 375 -5.72 -12.96 -19.89
C SER A 375 -6.29 -12.25 -18.66
N THR A 376 -5.47 -11.45 -17.96
CA THR A 376 -5.84 -10.78 -16.71
C THR A 376 -5.97 -9.26 -16.82
N ALA A 377 -5.33 -8.65 -17.83
CA ALA A 377 -5.24 -7.20 -18.00
C ALA A 377 -6.61 -6.50 -17.99
N ALA A 378 -7.64 -7.08 -18.61
CA ALA A 378 -8.97 -6.46 -18.64
C ALA A 378 -9.60 -6.35 -17.24
N GLN A 379 -9.37 -7.34 -16.37
CA GLN A 379 -9.88 -7.32 -15.00
C GLN A 379 -9.13 -6.28 -14.16
N VAL A 380 -7.81 -6.18 -14.33
CA VAL A 380 -6.97 -5.19 -13.64
C VAL A 380 -7.31 -3.78 -14.09
N TRP A 381 -7.49 -3.56 -15.40
CA TRP A 381 -7.93 -2.28 -15.96
C TRP A 381 -9.30 -1.87 -15.40
N GLY A 382 -10.22 -2.83 -15.27
CA GLY A 382 -11.53 -2.64 -14.66
C GLY A 382 -11.50 -2.20 -13.18
N CYS A 383 -10.37 -2.32 -12.49
CA CYS A 383 -10.19 -1.78 -11.13
C CYS A 383 -10.00 -0.26 -11.11
N GLY A 384 -9.82 0.40 -12.26
CA GLY A 384 -9.73 1.87 -12.37
C GLY A 384 -8.31 2.43 -12.35
N VAL A 385 -7.28 1.57 -12.42
CA VAL A 385 -5.89 2.03 -12.52
C VAL A 385 -5.65 2.79 -13.82
N SER A 386 -4.68 3.71 -13.83
CA SER A 386 -4.46 4.55 -15.01
C SER A 386 -3.44 3.98 -16.00
N SER A 387 -2.72 2.91 -15.64
CA SER A 387 -1.68 2.28 -16.46
C SER A 387 -1.41 0.84 -16.03
N LEU A 388 -0.84 0.04 -16.94
CA LEU A 388 -0.55 -1.38 -16.72
C LEU A 388 0.92 -1.66 -17.02
N ALA A 389 1.64 -2.20 -16.03
CA ALA A 389 3.01 -2.64 -16.20
C ALA A 389 3.11 -4.16 -16.35
N VAL A 390 3.98 -4.57 -17.28
CA VAL A 390 4.20 -5.98 -17.62
C VAL A 390 5.68 -6.27 -17.79
N VAL A 391 6.07 -7.51 -17.50
CA VAL A 391 7.43 -8.01 -17.74
C VAL A 391 7.33 -9.12 -18.78
N ARG A 392 6.90 -10.30 -18.33
CA ARG A 392 6.87 -11.53 -19.12
C ARG A 392 5.89 -11.51 -20.27
N ALA A 393 4.77 -10.79 -20.15
CA ALA A 393 3.80 -10.67 -21.23
C ALA A 393 4.42 -10.08 -22.51
N ILE A 394 5.47 -9.27 -22.37
CA ILE A 394 6.25 -8.71 -23.47
C ILE A 394 7.53 -9.50 -23.72
N THR A 395 8.35 -9.73 -22.69
CA THR A 395 9.70 -10.29 -22.88
C THR A 395 9.70 -11.76 -23.31
N LEU A 396 8.59 -12.49 -23.08
CA LEU A 396 8.41 -13.88 -23.49
C LEU A 396 7.40 -14.04 -24.63
N ALA A 397 6.91 -12.95 -25.22
CA ALA A 397 5.99 -13.03 -26.35
C ALA A 397 6.73 -13.41 -27.64
N GLU A 398 6.14 -14.33 -28.41
CA GLU A 398 6.60 -14.62 -29.77
C GLU A 398 6.51 -13.38 -30.67
N ASP A 399 5.46 -12.58 -30.47
CA ASP A 399 5.17 -11.37 -31.23
C ASP A 399 4.80 -10.22 -30.27
N PRO A 400 5.79 -9.45 -29.77
CA PRO A 400 5.52 -8.33 -28.87
C PRO A 400 4.59 -7.27 -29.45
N GLN A 401 4.58 -7.07 -30.78
CA GLN A 401 3.71 -6.08 -31.43
C GLN A 401 2.22 -6.39 -31.18
N LYS A 402 1.82 -7.66 -31.30
CA LYS A 402 0.44 -8.08 -31.00
C LYS A 402 0.05 -7.87 -29.54
N VAL A 403 1.02 -8.04 -28.63
CA VAL A 403 0.78 -7.78 -27.20
C VAL A 403 0.55 -6.29 -26.99
N ILE A 404 1.40 -5.44 -27.57
CA ILE A 404 1.26 -3.98 -27.49
C ILE A 404 -0.11 -3.55 -28.02
N GLU A 405 -0.50 -4.01 -29.22
CA GLU A 405 -1.80 -3.73 -29.83
C GLU A 405 -2.97 -4.17 -28.95
N PHE A 406 -2.87 -5.32 -28.27
CA PHE A 406 -3.90 -5.77 -27.33
C PHE A 406 -4.08 -4.78 -26.17
N PHE A 407 -2.98 -4.35 -25.54
CA PHE A 407 -3.02 -3.43 -24.40
C PHE A 407 -3.47 -2.03 -24.83
N ASP A 408 -3.01 -1.53 -25.97
CA ASP A 408 -3.44 -0.24 -26.52
C ASP A 408 -4.94 -0.23 -26.79
N ASN A 409 -5.48 -1.30 -27.37
CA ASN A 409 -6.91 -1.44 -27.60
C ASN A 409 -7.71 -1.51 -26.29
N LEU A 410 -7.17 -2.19 -25.25
CA LEU A 410 -7.80 -2.27 -23.93
C LEU A 410 -7.85 -0.90 -23.23
N MET A 411 -6.76 -0.12 -23.35
CA MET A 411 -6.60 1.17 -22.65
C MET A 411 -7.09 2.37 -23.46
N ALA A 412 -7.51 2.17 -24.71
CA ALA A 412 -8.08 3.23 -25.53
C ALA A 412 -9.31 3.85 -24.84
N PRO A 413 -9.45 5.20 -24.84
CA PRO A 413 -10.60 5.84 -24.26
C PRO A 413 -11.88 5.39 -24.98
N ASN A 414 -12.80 4.75 -24.24
CA ASN A 414 -14.09 4.32 -24.78
C ASN A 414 -14.87 5.53 -25.32
N SER A 415 -15.04 5.60 -26.64
CA SER A 415 -15.85 6.61 -27.34
C SER A 415 -17.37 6.46 -27.11
N SER A 416 -17.80 5.62 -26.17
CA SER A 416 -19.20 5.25 -25.92
C SER A 416 -19.78 5.69 -24.57
N MET A 417 -19.05 6.41 -23.72
CA MET A 417 -19.57 6.90 -22.42
C MET A 417 -19.69 8.43 -22.28
N THR A 418 -19.56 9.18 -23.38
CA THR A 418 -19.78 10.64 -23.39
C THR A 418 -21.08 11.00 -24.12
N SER A 419 -22.22 10.53 -23.64
CA SER A 419 -23.55 11.17 -23.80
C SER A 419 -24.69 10.22 -23.40
N LYS A 420 -25.13 10.29 -22.14
CA LYS A 420 -26.52 10.06 -21.65
C LYS A 420 -26.52 9.80 -20.14
N GLU A 421 -26.19 10.80 -19.32
CA GLU A 421 -26.68 10.87 -17.93
C GLU A 421 -26.40 12.22 -17.26
N VAL A 422 -26.54 13.31 -18.03
CA VAL A 422 -26.76 14.65 -17.47
C VAL A 422 -28.06 15.13 -18.07
N MET A 423 -28.97 15.64 -17.23
CA MET A 423 -30.35 16.10 -17.53
C MET A 423 -31.46 15.11 -17.15
N ARG A 424 -31.60 14.81 -15.85
CA ARG A 424 -32.93 14.73 -15.20
C ARG A 424 -32.84 15.28 -13.77
N GLU A 425 -33.02 16.58 -13.62
CA GLU A 425 -33.52 17.14 -12.37
C GLU A 425 -34.98 16.68 -12.17
N PRO A 426 -35.39 16.23 -10.98
CA PRO A 426 -36.80 16.14 -10.63
C PRO A 426 -37.27 17.52 -10.16
N SER A 427 -38.14 18.15 -10.95
CA SER A 427 -38.96 19.27 -10.51
C SER A 427 -39.88 18.81 -9.38
N TYR A 428 -39.75 19.38 -8.19
CA TYR A 428 -40.79 19.33 -7.19
C TYR A 428 -41.85 20.36 -7.55
N VAL A 429 -43.07 19.90 -7.82
CA VAL A 429 -44.28 20.73 -7.88
C VAL A 429 -45.29 20.13 -6.90
N GLU A 430 -45.65 20.98 -5.93
CA GLU A 430 -46.77 20.98 -4.97
C GLU A 430 -47.11 19.73 -4.14
#